data_AF-A0A3D0H016-F1
#
_entry.id   AF-A0A3D0H016-F1
#
_cell.length_a   1.000
_cell.length_b   1.000
_cell.length_c   1.000
_cell.angle_alpha   90.00
_cell.angle_beta   90.00
_cell.angle_gamma   90.00
#
_symmetry.space_group_name_H-M   'P 1'
#
loop_
_entity.id
_entity.type
_entity.pdbx_description
1 polymer ?
#
loop_
_entity_poly.entity_id
_entity_poly.type
_entity_poly.pdbx_seq_one_letter_code
_entity_poly.pdbx_strand_id
1 'polypeptide(L)'
;MTPLSQMVTKRLAAGVLTIAVVSIIIFIGVEALPGDPATAILGQQATPENLAALRKELKLDLPPHVRYFSWLSDVAHGDLGRSL
;
A
#
# COMPACT_ATOMS: atom_id res chain seq x y z
N MET A 1 21.40 1.55 -29.83
CA MET A 1 20.68 0.62 -28.94
C MET A 1 20.08 -0.47 -29.81
N THR A 2 20.33 -1.75 -29.53
CA THR A 2 19.80 -2.84 -30.36
C THR A 2 18.27 -2.85 -30.29
N PRO A 3 17.55 -3.23 -31.37
CA PRO A 3 16.09 -3.27 -31.39
C PRO A 3 15.51 -4.14 -30.24
N LEU A 4 16.27 -5.15 -29.81
CA LEU A 4 15.94 -5.98 -28.66
C LEU A 4 15.87 -5.18 -27.33
N SER A 5 16.86 -4.31 -27.08
CA SER A 5 16.89 -3.49 -25.85
C SER A 5 15.70 -2.53 -25.76
N GLN A 6 15.31 -1.92 -26.88
CA GLN A 6 14.14 -1.03 -26.94
C GLN A 6 12.84 -1.79 -26.65
N MET A 7 12.69 -3.01 -27.18
CA MET A 7 11.53 -3.85 -26.91
C MET A 7 11.42 -4.24 -25.43
N VAL A 8 12.54 -4.66 -24.82
CA VAL A 8 12.57 -5.04 -23.40
C VAL A 8 12.21 -3.85 -22.51
N THR A 9 12.83 -2.69 -22.71
CA THR A 9 12.53 -1.47 -21.94
C THR A 9 11.06 -1.07 -22.07
N LYS A 10 10.49 -1.10 -23.28
CA LYS A 10 9.08 -0.77 -23.49
C LYS A 10 8.15 -1.71 -22.74
N ARG A 11 8.43 -3.02 -22.74
CA ARG A 11 7.62 -4.02 -22.04
C ARG A 11 7.74 -3.89 -20.52
N LEU A 12 8.96 -3.67 -20.01
CA LEU A 12 9.17 -3.44 -18.57
C LEU A 12 8.47 -2.16 -18.10
N ALA A 13 8.62 -1.05 -18.83
CA ALA A 13 7.95 0.20 -18.51
C ALA A 13 6.42 0.04 -18.52
N ALA A 14 5.87 -0.66 -19.51
CA ALA A 14 4.44 -0.96 -19.56
C ALA A 14 4.00 -1.82 -18.36
N GLY A 15 4.76 -2.85 -18.00
CA GLY A 15 4.47 -3.69 -16.83
C GLY A 15 4.50 -2.92 -15.51
N VAL A 16 5.52 -2.08 -15.31
CA VAL A 16 5.62 -1.21 -14.13
C VAL A 16 4.44 -0.24 -14.06
N LEU A 17 4.07 0.37 -15.19
CA LEU A 17 2.90 1.26 -15.25
C LEU A 17 1.61 0.52 -14.91
N THR A 18 1.41 -0.69 -15.43
CA THR A 18 0.25 -1.53 -15.11
C THR A 18 0.18 -1.82 -13.61
N ILE A 19 1.29 -2.24 -13.00
CA ILE A 19 1.36 -2.50 -11.56
C ILE A 19 1.04 -1.23 -10.76
N ALA A 20 1.61 -0.09 -11.15
CA ALA A 20 1.35 1.18 -10.49
C ALA A 20 -0.13 1.55 -10.54
N VAL A 21 -0.77 1.49 -11.71
CA VAL A 21 -2.21 1.78 -11.87
C VAL A 21 -3.06 0.82 -11.02
N VAL A 22 -2.80 -0.48 -11.08
CA VAL A 22 -3.53 -1.47 -10.29
C VAL A 22 -3.36 -1.22 -8.79
N SER A 23 -2.14 -0.87 -8.34
CA SER A 23 -1.86 -0.56 -6.93
C SER A 23 -2.68 0.64 -6.43
N ILE A 24 -2.81 1.69 -7.24
CA ILE A 24 -3.61 2.89 -6.91
C ILE A 24 -5.08 2.52 -6.82
N ILE A 25 -5.59 1.74 -7.78
CA ILE A 25 -6.99 1.29 -7.80
C ILE A 25 -7.30 0.48 -6.54
N ILE A 26 -6.44 -0.47 -6.17
CA ILE A 26 -6.62 -1.27 -4.96
C ILE A 26 -6.57 -0.39 -3.72
N PHE A 27 -5.60 0.53 -3.62
CA PHE A 27 -5.46 1.43 -2.48
C PHE A 27 -6.71 2.28 -2.29
N ILE A 28 -7.22 2.90 -3.36
CA ILE A 28 -8.46 3.68 -3.33
C ILE A 28 -9.65 2.80 -2.97
N GLY A 29 -9.73 1.58 -3.53
CA GLY A 29 -10.79 0.63 -3.23
C GLY A 29 -10.84 0.25 -1.75
N VAL A 30 -9.68 0.00 -1.13
CA VAL A 30 -9.57 -0.29 0.30
C VAL A 30 -9.90 0.93 1.15
N GLU A 31 -9.42 2.12 0.78
CA GLU A 31 -9.71 3.36 1.52
C GLU A 31 -11.19 3.75 1.47
N ALA A 32 -11.88 3.40 0.38
CA ALA A 32 -13.30 3.64 0.22
C ALA A 32 -14.16 2.66 1.03
N LEU A 33 -13.60 1.59 1.59
CA LEU A 33 -14.35 0.66 2.42
C LEU A 33 -14.80 1.35 3.71
N PRO A 34 -16.08 1.24 4.09
CA PRO A 34 -16.55 1.75 5.37
C PRO A 34 -15.99 0.91 6.51
N GLY A 35 -15.48 1.58 7.54
CA GLY A 35 -14.93 0.94 8.74
C GLY A 35 -13.51 1.38 9.05
N ASP A 36 -13.00 0.94 10.20
CA ASP A 36 -11.62 1.20 10.62
C ASP A 36 -10.80 -0.09 10.55
N PRO A 37 -9.72 -0.13 9.74
CA PRO A 37 -8.85 -1.30 9.64
C PRO A 37 -8.31 -1.77 10.99
N ALA A 38 -8.02 -0.85 11.92
CA ALA A 38 -7.52 -1.22 13.24
C ALA A 38 -8.56 -1.99 14.05
N THR A 39 -9.85 -1.66 13.87
CA THR A 39 -10.95 -2.40 14.51
C THR A 39 -11.11 -3.79 13.91
N ALA A 40 -10.95 -3.92 12.59
CA ALA A 40 -10.99 -5.22 11.91
C ALA A 40 -9.83 -6.15 12.35
N ILE A 41 -8.64 -5.59 12.58
CA ILE A 41 -7.45 -6.34 13.01
C ILE A 41 -7.55 -6.76 14.49
N LEU A 42 -7.94 -5.85 15.38
CA LEU A 42 -7.99 -6.14 16.82
C LEU A 42 -9.23 -6.97 17.23
N GLY A 43 -10.32 -6.91 16.46
CA GLY A 43 -11.55 -7.64 16.75
C GLY A 43 -12.05 -7.39 18.18
N GLN A 44 -12.10 -8.44 19.01
CA GLN A 44 -12.57 -8.34 20.40
C GLN A 44 -11.61 -7.58 21.33
N GLN A 45 -10.36 -7.33 20.92
CA GLN A 45 -9.34 -6.60 21.70
C GLN A 45 -9.31 -5.10 21.38
N ALA A 46 -10.28 -4.60 20.61
CA ALA A 46 -10.39 -3.21 20.16
C ALA A 46 -10.76 -2.24 21.30
N THR A 47 -9.91 -2.14 22.32
CA THR A 47 -9.99 -1.07 23.32
C THR A 47 -9.54 0.25 22.69
N PRO A 48 -10.00 1.41 23.19
CA PRO A 48 -9.60 2.72 22.66
C PRO A 48 -8.08 2.91 22.64
N GLU A 49 -7.38 2.43 23.67
CA GLU A 49 -5.92 2.52 23.79
C GLU A 49 -5.22 1.66 22.75
N ASN A 50 -5.65 0.41 22.56
CA ASN A 50 -5.06 -0.51 21.59
C ASN A 50 -5.32 -0.04 20.16
N LEU A 51 -6.51 0.49 19.88
CA LEU A 51 -6.83 1.08 18.58
C LEU A 51 -5.94 2.28 18.26
N ALA A 52 -5.75 3.19 19.22
CA ALA A 52 -4.89 4.36 19.02
C ALA A 52 -3.42 3.96 18.80
N ALA A 53 -2.93 2.97 19.55
CA ALA A 53 -1.59 2.42 19.38
C ALA A 53 -1.42 1.78 17.99
N LEU A 54 -2.34 0.90 17.60
CA LEU A 54 -2.28 0.20 16.33
C LEU A 54 -2.43 1.14 15.13
N ARG A 55 -3.30 2.16 15.22
CA ARG A 55 -3.43 3.17 14.15
C ARG A 55 -2.11 3.91 13.93
N LYS A 56 -1.40 4.28 15.00
CA LYS A 56 -0.07 4.90 14.89
C LYS A 56 0.98 3.95 14.32
N GLU A 57 0.97 2.69 14.78
CA GLU A 57 1.91 1.67 14.30
C GLU A 57 1.73 1.40 12.80
N LEU A 58 0.50 1.28 12.34
CA LEU A 58 0.13 1.07 10.94
C LEU A 58 0.04 2.38 10.13
N LYS A 59 0.39 3.52 10.73
CA LYS A 59 0.34 4.86 10.13
C LYS A 59 -1.06 5.26 9.60
N LEU A 60 -2.13 4.64 10.10
CA LEU A 60 -3.52 4.89 9.71
C LEU A 60 -3.99 6.30 10.09
N ASP A 61 -3.27 6.98 10.98
CA ASP A 61 -3.48 8.38 11.36
C ASP A 61 -2.92 9.40 10.36
N LEU A 62 -2.14 8.95 9.37
CA LEU A 62 -1.60 9.82 8.31
C LEU A 62 -2.60 10.01 7.16
N PRO A 63 -2.51 11.13 6.41
CA PRO A 63 -3.30 11.33 5.20
C PRO A 63 -3.09 10.19 4.18
N PRO A 64 -4.13 9.78 3.42
CA PRO A 64 -4.06 8.59 2.57
C PRO A 64 -2.92 8.62 1.54
N HIS A 65 -2.67 9.79 0.94
CA HIS A 65 -1.57 9.95 -0.02
C HIS A 65 -0.19 9.71 0.63
N VAL A 66 0.00 10.15 1.88
CA VAL A 66 1.26 9.92 2.62
C VAL A 66 1.44 8.44 2.90
N ARG A 67 0.37 7.73 3.31
CA ARG A 67 0.42 6.27 3.52
C ARG A 67 0.75 5.52 2.23
N TYR A 68 0.12 5.89 1.12
CA TYR A 68 0.37 5.27 -0.18
C TYR A 68 1.84 5.42 -0.60
N PHE A 69 2.41 6.63 -0.53
CA PHE A 69 3.80 6.86 -0.91
C PHE A 69 4.80 6.22 0.05
N SER A 70 4.50 6.18 1.37
CA SER A 70 5.32 5.43 2.32
C SER A 70 5.35 3.95 1.95
N TRP A 71 4.17 3.33 1.77
CA TRP A 71 4.07 1.91 1.40
C TRP A 71 4.76 1.61 0.06
N LEU A 72 4.55 2.48 -0.95
CA LEU A 72 5.17 2.31 -2.26
C LEU A 72 6.71 2.39 -2.18
N SER A 73 7.23 3.29 -1.33
CA SER A 73 8.66 3.38 -1.05
C SER A 73 9.18 2.10 -0.40
N ASP A 74 8.49 1.60 0.62
CA ASP A 74 8.87 0.37 1.33
C ASP A 74 8.93 -0.83 0.35
N VAL A 75 7.90 -0.98 -0.50
CA VAL A 75 7.82 -2.02 -1.53
C VAL A 75 8.94 -1.88 -2.56
N ALA A 76 9.27 -0.66 -2.99
CA ALA A 76 10.35 -0.41 -3.94
C ALA A 76 11.74 -0.79 -3.37
N HIS A 77 11.89 -0.80 -2.04
CA HIS A 77 13.09 -1.26 -1.33
C HIS A 77 13.04 -2.76 -0.96
N GLY A 78 11.97 -3.47 -1.33
CA GLY A 78 11.79 -4.90 -1.05
C GLY A 78 11.11 -5.22 0.28
N ASP A 79 10.63 -4.21 1.01
CA ASP A 79 9.80 -4.39 2.20
C ASP A 79 8.31 -4.42 1.80
N LEU A 80 7.73 -5.62 1.81
CA LEU A 80 6.31 -5.82 1.47
C LEU A 80 5.37 -5.59 2.65
N GLY A 81 5.90 -5.20 3.82
CA GLY A 81 5.18 -5.13 5.08
C GLY A 81 5.19 -6.44 5.86
N ARG A 82 4.47 -6.45 6.98
CA ARG A 82 4.36 -7.61 7.89
C ARG A 82 3.00 -8.28 7.72
N SER A 83 2.98 -9.61 7.77
CA SER A 83 1.74 -10.35 7.93
C SER A 83 1.20 -10.12 9.34
N LEU A 84 -0.07 -9.74 9.44
CA LEU A 84 -0.80 -9.54 10.69
C LEU A 84 -1.64 -10.77 11.01
#